data_AF-A0A6I6SRR2-F1
#
_entry.id   AF-A0A6I6SRR2-F1
#
_cell.length_a   1.000
_cell.length_b   1.000
_cell.length_c   1.000
_cell.angle_alpha   90.00
_cell.angle_beta   90.00
_cell.angle_gamma   90.00
#
_symmetry.space_group_name_H-M   'P 1'
#
loop_
_entity.id
_entity.type
_entity.pdbx_description
1 polymer ?
#
loop_
_entity_poly.entity_id
_entity_poly.type
_entity_poly.pdbx_seq_one_letter_code
_entity_poly.pdbx_strand_id
1 'polypeptide(L)'
;MEKLFEYMAKEWSVVSQAPFAFLIISAIIFGLVYLVSKWHFTGTLNETKAANETLRERLLLKSEQAESYKERALKYDDKVQKVIESDSISLRERALELVKSIREFSERHKREDQHNSQAQQAAMRKAKTEEEKNATWDYFTNEMMRLGSERNAEYERRFRIDAILLRDEYRSRMPDYEPLDQHIDMLYEHPTNYFGYSAVADDLERMAKTLKQ
;
A
#
# COMPACT_ATOMS: atom_id res chain seq x y z
N MET A 1 -50.06 24.79 -14.23
CA MET A 1 -50.04 24.18 -15.59
C MET A 1 -51.44 23.80 -16.03
N GLU A 2 -52.18 22.97 -15.27
CA GLU A 2 -53.54 22.51 -15.64
C GLU A 2 -54.54 23.65 -15.95
N LYS A 3 -54.68 24.65 -15.07
CA LYS A 3 -55.58 25.81 -15.31
C LYS A 3 -55.22 26.64 -16.55
N LEU A 4 -53.96 26.62 -16.98
CA LEU A 4 -53.47 27.35 -18.14
C LEU A 4 -53.78 26.57 -19.44
N PHE A 5 -53.65 25.24 -19.39
CA PHE A 5 -54.12 24.36 -20.47
C PHE A 5 -55.63 24.41 -20.66
N GLU A 6 -56.41 24.44 -19.57
CA GLU A 6 -57.87 24.61 -19.64
C GLU A 6 -58.27 25.94 -20.29
N TYR A 7 -57.59 27.03 -19.93
CA TYR A 7 -57.86 28.35 -20.52
C TYR A 7 -57.45 28.40 -22.00
N MET A 8 -56.31 27.82 -22.38
CA MET A 8 -55.91 27.73 -23.79
C MET A 8 -56.86 26.85 -24.62
N ALA A 9 -57.36 25.75 -24.06
CA ALA A 9 -58.32 24.88 -24.74
C ALA A 9 -59.65 25.60 -24.99
N LYS A 10 -60.10 26.43 -24.03
CA LYS A 10 -61.33 27.21 -24.13
C LYS A 10 -61.27 28.30 -25.19
N GLU A 11 -60.12 28.97 -25.31
CA GLU A 11 -59.92 30.09 -26.25
C GLU A 11 -59.22 29.68 -27.56
N TRP A 12 -59.01 28.37 -27.79
CA TRP A 12 -58.27 27.85 -28.96
C TRP A 12 -58.89 28.25 -30.30
N SER A 13 -60.22 28.29 -30.36
CA SER A 13 -60.95 28.71 -31.56
C SER A 13 -60.60 30.15 -31.97
N VAL A 14 -60.53 31.07 -31.00
CA VAL A 14 -60.21 32.49 -31.22
C VAL A 14 -58.73 32.68 -31.61
N VAL A 15 -57.84 31.94 -30.94
CA VAL A 15 -56.39 31.98 -31.21
C VAL A 15 -56.06 31.43 -32.61
N SER A 16 -56.74 30.38 -33.05
CA SER A 16 -56.50 29.74 -34.36
C SER A 16 -56.92 30.60 -35.55
N GLN A 17 -57.87 31.52 -35.34
CA GLN A 17 -58.37 32.43 -36.37
C GLN A 17 -57.55 33.71 -36.49
N ALA A 18 -56.67 34.01 -35.52
CA ALA A 18 -55.79 35.16 -35.53
C ALA A 18 -54.34 34.74 -35.93
N PRO A 19 -53.91 34.96 -37.19
CA PRO A 19 -52.64 34.43 -37.69
C PRO A 19 -51.41 34.92 -36.90
N PHE A 20 -51.44 36.17 -36.42
CA PHE A 20 -50.36 36.72 -35.60
C PHE A 20 -50.29 36.09 -34.20
N ALA A 21 -51.43 35.81 -33.55
CA ALA A 21 -51.45 35.19 -32.23
C ALA A 21 -50.93 33.74 -32.30
N PHE A 22 -51.32 33.00 -33.35
CA PHE A 22 -50.82 31.65 -33.60
C PHE A 22 -49.30 31.62 -33.84
N LEU A 23 -48.76 32.57 -34.61
CA LEU A 23 -47.31 32.68 -34.83
C LEU A 23 -46.54 32.99 -33.55
N ILE A 24 -47.05 33.90 -32.71
CA ILE A 24 -46.43 34.25 -31.42
C ILE A 24 -46.41 33.02 -30.49
N ILE A 25 -47.55 32.33 -30.35
CA ILE A 25 -47.63 31.13 -29.51
C ILE A 25 -46.73 30.02 -30.04
N SER A 26 -46.69 29.81 -31.35
CA SER A 26 -45.78 28.84 -31.97
C SER A 26 -44.32 29.18 -31.66
N ALA A 27 -43.91 30.44 -31.82
CA ALA A 27 -42.56 30.88 -31.49
C ALA A 27 -42.22 30.67 -30.00
N ILE A 28 -43.16 30.91 -29.09
CA ILE A 28 -43.00 30.65 -27.66
C ILE A 28 -42.83 29.15 -27.38
N ILE A 29 -43.68 28.30 -27.98
CA ILE A 29 -43.59 26.84 -27.82
C ILE A 29 -42.25 26.32 -28.35
N PHE A 30 -41.83 26.74 -29.55
CA PHE A 30 -40.53 26.37 -30.10
C PHE A 30 -39.37 26.85 -29.22
N GLY A 31 -39.46 28.06 -28.68
CA GLY A 31 -38.48 28.58 -27.72
C GLY A 31 -38.39 27.74 -26.44
N LEU A 32 -39.53 27.37 -25.86
CA LEU A 32 -39.59 26.51 -24.67
C LEU A 32 -39.06 25.10 -24.94
N VAL A 33 -39.46 24.48 -26.06
CA VAL A 33 -38.96 23.16 -26.47
C VAL A 33 -37.44 23.20 -26.69
N TYR A 34 -36.93 24.26 -27.32
CA TYR A 34 -35.49 24.45 -27.51
C TYR A 34 -34.76 24.61 -26.18
N LEU A 35 -35.28 25.41 -25.24
CA LEU A 35 -34.68 25.60 -23.92
C LEU A 35 -34.67 24.29 -23.12
N VAL A 36 -35.78 23.54 -23.09
CA VAL A 36 -35.88 22.25 -22.40
C VAL A 36 -34.92 21.23 -23.03
N SER A 37 -34.90 21.14 -24.37
CA SER A 37 -34.00 20.23 -25.08
C SER A 37 -32.54 20.58 -24.82
N LYS A 38 -32.18 21.87 -24.92
CA LYS A 38 -30.83 22.35 -24.64
C LYS A 38 -30.42 22.05 -23.20
N TRP A 39 -31.31 22.26 -22.22
CA TRP A 39 -31.03 21.94 -20.82
C TRP A 39 -30.80 20.44 -20.61
N HIS A 40 -31.68 19.59 -21.12
CA HIS A 40 -31.57 18.13 -20.99
C HIS A 40 -30.31 17.58 -21.69
N PHE A 41 -30.04 17.99 -22.92
CA PHE A 41 -28.85 17.56 -23.65
C PHE A 41 -27.56 18.11 -23.04
N THR A 42 -27.56 19.32 -22.50
CA THR A 42 -26.38 19.85 -21.80
C THR A 42 -26.13 19.08 -20.50
N GLY A 43 -27.18 18.73 -19.74
CA GLY A 43 -27.07 17.92 -18.53
C GLY A 43 -26.48 16.54 -18.80
N THR A 44 -27.07 15.80 -19.75
CA THR A 44 -26.59 14.46 -20.14
C THR A 44 -25.19 14.49 -20.74
N LEU A 45 -24.84 15.52 -21.52
CA LEU A 45 -23.51 15.69 -22.07
C LEU A 45 -22.47 15.99 -20.99
N ASN A 46 -22.83 16.77 -19.96
CA ASN A 46 -21.94 17.03 -18.82
C ASN A 46 -21.76 15.79 -17.94
N GLU A 47 -22.84 15.04 -17.69
CA GLU A 47 -22.78 13.78 -16.92
C GLU A 47 -21.90 12.74 -17.63
N THR A 48 -22.09 12.55 -18.93
CA THR A 48 -21.28 11.62 -19.74
C THR A 48 -19.82 12.06 -19.84
N LYS A 49 -19.54 13.38 -19.88
CA LYS A 49 -18.17 13.89 -19.80
C LYS A 49 -17.53 13.61 -18.44
N ALA A 50 -18.22 13.92 -17.34
CA ALA A 50 -17.72 13.67 -15.99
C ALA A 50 -17.47 12.17 -15.74
N ALA A 51 -18.35 11.29 -16.23
CA ALA A 51 -18.16 9.85 -16.17
C ALA A 51 -16.94 9.39 -16.98
N ASN A 52 -16.74 9.92 -18.20
CA ASN A 52 -15.56 9.62 -19.01
C ASN A 52 -14.26 10.12 -18.37
N GLU A 53 -14.25 11.31 -17.77
CA GLU A 53 -13.10 11.84 -17.05
C GLU A 53 -12.74 10.94 -15.85
N THR A 54 -13.74 10.56 -15.06
CA THR A 54 -13.55 9.63 -13.93
C THR A 54 -12.99 8.27 -14.39
N LEU A 55 -13.49 7.73 -15.50
CA LEU A 55 -12.99 6.47 -16.06
C LEU A 55 -11.56 6.60 -16.58
N ARG A 56 -11.21 7.72 -17.21
CA ARG A 56 -9.84 8.01 -17.65
C ARG A 56 -8.88 8.11 -16.47
N GLU A 57 -9.25 8.81 -15.40
CA GLU A 57 -8.45 8.88 -14.18
C GLU A 57 -8.21 7.51 -13.57
N ARG A 58 -9.26 6.68 -13.46
CA ARG A 58 -9.12 5.30 -12.98
C ARG A 58 -8.22 4.45 -13.86
N LEU A 59 -8.29 4.63 -15.19
CA LEU A 59 -7.44 3.93 -16.13
C LEU A 59 -5.98 4.37 -15.96
N LEU A 60 -5.72 5.67 -15.85
CA LEU A 60 -4.39 6.22 -15.58
C LEU A 60 -3.82 5.66 -14.27
N LEU A 61 -4.55 5.73 -13.16
CA LEU A 61 -4.12 5.15 -11.88
C LEU A 61 -3.80 3.65 -11.98
N LYS A 62 -4.62 2.88 -12.70
CA LYS A 62 -4.36 1.46 -12.91
C LYS A 62 -3.13 1.22 -13.78
N SER A 63 -2.91 2.03 -14.81
CA SER A 63 -1.71 1.93 -15.66
C SER A 63 -0.44 2.27 -14.89
N GLU A 64 -0.46 3.30 -14.05
CA GLU A 64 0.66 3.67 -13.17
C GLU A 64 0.97 2.56 -12.16
N GLN A 65 -0.07 1.94 -11.57
CA GLN A 65 0.10 0.78 -10.70
C GLN A 65 0.72 -0.42 -11.44
N ALA A 66 0.24 -0.71 -12.65
CA ALA A 66 0.76 -1.80 -13.46
C ALA A 66 2.23 -1.60 -13.84
N GLU A 67 2.61 -0.39 -14.26
CA GLU A 67 4.01 -0.05 -14.55
C GLU A 67 4.88 -0.12 -13.28
N SER A 68 4.38 0.34 -12.13
CA SER A 68 5.13 0.20 -10.87
C SER A 68 5.35 -1.26 -10.48
N TYR A 69 4.35 -2.13 -10.65
CA TYR A 69 4.52 -3.56 -10.38
C TYR A 69 5.48 -4.22 -11.36
N LYS A 70 5.43 -3.86 -12.64
CA LYS A 70 6.37 -4.34 -13.65
C LYS A 70 7.80 -3.91 -13.34
N GLU A 71 8.02 -2.65 -12.98
CA GLU A 71 9.35 -2.15 -12.58
C GLU A 71 9.88 -2.89 -11.34
N ARG A 72 9.03 -3.14 -10.35
CA ARG A 72 9.40 -3.94 -9.17
C ARG A 72 9.76 -5.37 -9.53
N ALA A 73 8.96 -6.04 -10.37
CA ALA A 73 9.22 -7.39 -10.82
C ALA A 73 10.56 -7.48 -11.56
N LEU A 74 10.84 -6.56 -12.49
CA LEU A 74 12.12 -6.52 -13.20
C LEU A 74 13.32 -6.30 -12.26
N LYS A 75 13.17 -5.47 -11.22
CA LYS A 75 14.21 -5.32 -10.19
C LYS A 75 14.43 -6.59 -9.38
N TYR A 76 13.37 -7.38 -9.12
CA TYR A 76 13.51 -8.67 -8.47
C TYR A 76 14.22 -9.69 -9.38
N ASP A 77 13.85 -9.76 -10.65
CA ASP A 77 14.50 -10.66 -11.61
C ASP A 77 16.00 -10.34 -11.75
N ASP A 78 16.36 -9.06 -11.83
CA ASP A 78 17.78 -8.62 -11.86
C ASP A 78 18.53 -9.01 -10.58
N LYS A 79 17.89 -8.90 -9.41
CA LYS A 79 18.48 -9.35 -8.14
C LYS A 79 18.69 -10.87 -8.10
N VAL A 80 17.70 -11.64 -8.54
CA VAL A 80 17.77 -13.10 -8.62
C VAL A 80 18.93 -13.51 -9.54
N GLN A 81 18.98 -12.95 -10.75
CA GLN A 81 20.03 -13.22 -11.71
C GLN A 81 21.41 -12.90 -11.14
N LYS A 82 21.56 -11.74 -10.48
CA LYS A 82 22.82 -11.36 -9.82
C LYS A 82 23.25 -12.29 -8.70
N VAL A 83 22.33 -12.95 -8.00
CA VAL A 83 22.67 -13.90 -6.94
C VAL A 83 23.06 -15.25 -7.54
N ILE A 84 22.33 -15.72 -8.55
CA ILE A 84 22.60 -16.99 -9.24
C ILE A 84 23.95 -16.94 -9.98
N GLU A 85 24.24 -15.84 -10.68
CA GLU A 85 25.49 -15.67 -11.44
C GLU A 85 26.72 -15.41 -10.55
N SER A 86 26.53 -15.19 -9.24
CA SER A 86 27.63 -14.95 -8.31
C SER A 86 28.49 -16.20 -8.13
N ASP A 87 29.81 -16.06 -8.21
CA ASP A 87 30.75 -17.12 -7.83
C ASP A 87 30.66 -17.42 -6.31
N SER A 88 31.26 -18.53 -5.86
CA SER A 88 31.23 -18.93 -4.44
C SER A 88 31.80 -17.85 -3.51
N ILE A 89 32.81 -17.12 -3.98
CA ILE A 89 33.49 -16.05 -3.24
C ILE A 89 32.58 -14.82 -3.08
N SER A 90 32.02 -14.29 -4.17
CA SER A 90 31.14 -13.12 -4.13
C SER A 90 29.82 -13.41 -3.42
N LEU A 91 29.28 -14.62 -3.56
CA LEU A 91 28.10 -15.06 -2.80
C LEU A 91 28.38 -15.02 -1.29
N ARG A 92 29.57 -15.51 -0.88
CA ARG A 92 30.05 -15.46 0.51
C ARG A 92 30.19 -14.03 1.01
N GLU A 93 30.84 -13.16 0.25
CA GLU A 93 31.04 -11.76 0.63
C GLU A 93 29.71 -11.03 0.82
N ARG A 94 28.78 -11.18 -0.12
CA ARG A 94 27.42 -10.60 -0.03
C ARG A 94 26.66 -11.11 1.19
N ALA A 95 26.74 -12.40 1.46
CA ALA A 95 26.08 -12.97 2.63
C ALA A 95 26.66 -12.42 3.94
N LEU A 96 27.99 -12.34 4.06
CA LEU A 96 28.63 -11.79 5.25
C LEU A 96 28.35 -10.29 5.43
N GLU A 97 28.25 -9.53 4.34
CA GLU A 97 27.84 -8.13 4.37
C GLU A 97 26.38 -7.96 4.84
N LEU A 98 25.47 -8.81 4.34
CA LEU A 98 24.08 -8.83 4.79
C LEU A 98 23.97 -9.21 6.27
N VAL A 99 24.70 -10.24 6.70
CA VAL A 99 24.80 -10.67 8.11
C VAL A 99 25.25 -9.53 9.01
N LYS A 100 26.31 -8.81 8.62
CA LYS A 100 26.78 -7.63 9.34
C LYS A 100 25.67 -6.58 9.46
N SER A 101 24.98 -6.28 8.35
CA SER A 101 23.91 -5.30 8.32
C SER A 101 22.70 -5.68 9.19
N ILE A 102 22.32 -6.96 9.21
CA ILE A 102 21.24 -7.48 10.06
C ILE A 102 21.65 -7.39 11.54
N ARG A 103 22.91 -7.70 11.88
CA ARG A 103 23.42 -7.59 13.26
C ARG A 103 23.44 -6.15 13.76
N GLU A 104 23.89 -5.21 12.93
CA GLU A 104 23.85 -3.77 13.25
C GLU A 104 22.41 -3.28 13.46
N PHE A 105 21.48 -3.71 12.61
CA PHE A 105 20.05 -3.45 12.75
C PHE A 105 19.48 -4.00 14.06
N SER A 106 19.76 -5.28 14.36
CA SER A 106 19.30 -5.96 15.58
C SER A 106 19.81 -5.26 16.85
N GLU A 107 21.11 -4.95 16.90
CA GLU A 107 21.73 -4.28 18.04
C GLU A 107 21.22 -2.84 18.25
N ARG A 108 20.93 -2.11 17.17
CA ARG A 108 20.31 -0.78 17.29
C ARG A 108 18.95 -0.85 17.96
N HIS A 109 18.05 -1.72 17.49
CA HIS A 109 16.71 -1.82 18.06
C HIS A 109 16.70 -2.45 19.46
N LYS A 110 17.65 -3.34 19.76
CA LYS A 110 17.83 -3.86 21.11
C LYS A 110 18.17 -2.74 22.12
N ARG A 111 19.03 -1.79 21.74
CA ARG A 111 19.33 -0.62 22.60
C ARG A 111 18.12 0.30 22.76
N GLU A 112 17.35 0.50 21.70
CA GLU A 112 16.11 1.28 21.72
C GLU A 112 15.05 0.65 22.64
N ASP A 113 14.82 -0.66 22.51
CA ASP A 113 13.91 -1.41 23.37
C ASP A 113 14.34 -1.36 24.84
N GLN A 114 15.65 -1.47 25.11
CA GLN A 114 16.19 -1.33 26.47
C GLN A 114 15.95 0.07 27.04
N HIS A 115 16.16 1.12 26.25
CA HIS A 115 15.91 2.50 26.65
C HIS A 115 14.42 2.71 26.96
N ASN A 116 13.53 2.23 26.09
CA ASN A 116 12.08 2.38 26.28
C ASN A 116 11.57 1.57 27.47
N SER A 117 12.09 0.37 27.70
CA SER A 117 11.77 -0.42 28.90
C SER A 117 12.20 0.30 30.18
N GLN A 118 13.39 0.92 30.20
CA GLN A 118 13.83 1.71 31.35
C GLN A 118 12.94 2.95 31.58
N ALA A 119 12.55 3.64 30.50
CA ALA A 119 11.63 4.77 30.57
C ALA A 119 10.25 4.36 31.11
N GLN A 120 9.71 3.23 30.64
CA GLN A 120 8.47 2.65 31.13
C GLN A 120 8.55 2.36 32.62
N GLN A 121 9.60 1.66 33.06
CA GLN A 121 9.79 1.35 34.48
C GLN A 121 9.90 2.61 35.34
N ALA A 122 10.61 3.64 34.87
CA ALA A 122 10.74 4.90 35.59
C ALA A 122 9.42 5.66 35.68
N ALA A 123 8.62 5.67 34.60
CA ALA A 123 7.30 6.30 34.58
C ALA A 123 6.31 5.57 35.51
N MET A 124 6.27 4.23 35.44
CA MET A 124 5.40 3.41 36.30
C MET A 124 5.72 3.56 37.79
N ARG A 125 6.99 3.76 38.16
CA ARG A 125 7.39 4.04 39.55
C ARG A 125 7.00 5.44 40.04
N LYS A 126 6.84 6.41 39.12
CA LYS A 126 6.46 7.79 39.45
C LYS A 126 4.96 7.99 39.54
N ALA A 127 4.17 7.17 38.84
CA ALA A 127 2.71 7.20 38.88
C ALA A 127 2.21 6.93 40.31
N LYS A 128 1.36 7.83 40.82
CA LYS A 128 0.87 7.79 42.21
C LYS A 128 -0.50 7.13 42.31
N THR A 129 -1.32 7.25 41.27
CA THR A 129 -2.65 6.65 41.22
C THR A 129 -2.68 5.44 40.29
N GLU A 130 -3.71 4.61 40.44
CA GLU A 130 -3.89 3.45 39.58
C GLU A 130 -4.31 3.86 38.17
N GLU A 131 -5.09 4.94 38.04
CA GLU A 131 -5.44 5.53 36.74
C GLU A 131 -4.19 6.02 35.99
N GLU A 132 -3.24 6.67 36.69
CA GLU A 132 -1.97 7.12 36.09
C GLU A 132 -1.11 5.93 35.64
N LYS A 133 -1.07 4.85 36.42
CA LYS A 133 -0.35 3.63 36.04
C LYS A 133 -0.98 2.97 34.82
N ASN A 134 -2.30 2.86 34.77
CA ASN A 134 -3.01 2.29 33.63
C ASN A 134 -2.78 3.12 32.36
N ALA A 135 -2.91 4.46 32.44
CA ALA A 135 -2.62 5.34 31.32
C ALA A 135 -1.16 5.24 30.86
N THR A 136 -0.21 5.12 31.80
CA THR A 136 1.22 4.92 31.48
C THR A 136 1.44 3.57 30.80
N TRP A 137 0.84 2.49 31.33
CA TRP A 137 0.93 1.16 30.76
C TRP A 137 0.40 1.12 29.32
N ASP A 138 -0.79 1.71 29.08
CA ASP A 138 -1.41 1.76 27.77
C ASP A 138 -0.56 2.55 26.77
N TYR A 139 -0.01 3.69 27.20
CA TYR A 139 0.90 4.49 26.38
C TYR A 139 2.12 3.68 25.93
N PHE A 140 2.84 3.06 26.86
CA PHE A 140 4.05 2.29 26.53
C PHE A 140 3.75 1.00 25.76
N THR A 141 2.59 0.37 26.00
CA THR A 141 2.16 -0.82 25.25
C THR A 141 1.90 -0.46 23.79
N ASN A 142 1.14 0.62 23.54
CA ASN A 142 0.87 1.11 22.18
C ASN A 142 2.17 1.53 21.47
N GLU A 143 3.07 2.22 22.18
CA GLU A 143 4.35 2.64 21.62
C GLU A 143 5.24 1.45 21.27
N MET A 144 5.31 0.43 22.15
CA MET A 144 6.05 -0.81 21.87
C MET A 144 5.47 -1.56 20.65
N MET A 145 4.14 -1.62 20.52
CA MET A 145 3.49 -2.21 19.34
C MET A 145 3.82 -1.43 18.06
N ARG A 146 3.78 -0.10 18.11
CA ARG A 146 4.14 0.77 16.98
C ARG A 146 5.59 0.54 16.54
N LEU A 147 6.53 0.59 17.47
CA LEU A 147 7.96 0.36 17.21
C LEU A 147 8.23 -1.06 16.69
N GLY A 148 7.55 -2.06 17.25
CA GLY A 148 7.62 -3.44 16.75
C GLY A 148 7.15 -3.57 15.30
N SER A 149 6.05 -2.92 14.94
CA SER A 149 5.54 -2.88 13.57
C SER A 149 6.51 -2.17 12.61
N GLU A 150 7.05 -1.02 13.01
CA GLU A 150 8.03 -0.27 12.21
C GLU A 150 9.31 -1.06 11.97
N ARG A 151 9.81 -1.74 13.00
CA ARG A 151 10.98 -2.62 12.92
C ARG A 151 10.76 -3.78 11.95
N ASN A 152 9.61 -4.45 12.03
CA ASN A 152 9.25 -5.53 11.10
C ASN A 152 9.17 -5.00 9.66
N ALA A 153 8.52 -3.84 9.46
CA ALA A 153 8.43 -3.21 8.15
C ALA A 153 9.81 -2.77 7.61
N GLU A 154 10.75 -2.34 8.46
CA GLU A 154 12.13 -2.08 8.06
C GLU A 154 12.84 -3.36 7.60
N TYR A 155 12.71 -4.46 8.36
CA TYR A 155 13.29 -5.74 7.98
C TYR A 155 12.77 -6.25 6.64
N GLU A 156 11.45 -6.21 6.44
CA GLU A 156 10.81 -6.62 5.19
C GLU A 156 11.30 -5.84 3.97
N ARG A 157 11.51 -4.53 4.14
CA ARG A 157 11.98 -3.64 3.07
C ARG A 157 13.45 -3.81 2.75
N ARG A 158 14.29 -4.02 3.76
CA ARG A 158 15.75 -3.95 3.63
C ARG A 158 16.42 -5.30 3.49
N PHE A 159 15.92 -6.33 4.16
CA PHE A 159 16.68 -7.57 4.36
C PHE A 159 15.95 -8.82 3.87
N ARG A 160 14.61 -8.89 4.02
CA ARG A 160 13.83 -10.12 3.75
C ARG A 160 14.16 -10.77 2.40
N ILE A 161 14.06 -9.99 1.32
CA ILE A 161 14.25 -10.51 -0.03
C ILE A 161 15.67 -11.02 -0.22
N ASP A 162 16.67 -10.21 0.13
CA ASP A 162 18.07 -10.57 -0.10
C ASP A 162 18.48 -11.76 0.79
N ALA A 163 17.93 -11.86 2.01
CA ALA A 163 18.13 -13.00 2.90
C ALA A 163 17.54 -14.29 2.32
N ILE A 164 16.32 -14.25 1.77
CA ILE A 164 15.66 -15.39 1.12
C ILE A 164 16.44 -15.82 -0.14
N LEU A 165 16.79 -14.86 -1.01
CA LEU A 165 17.53 -15.17 -2.24
C LEU A 165 18.88 -15.83 -1.94
N LEU A 166 19.62 -15.31 -0.96
CA LEU A 166 20.88 -15.91 -0.55
C LEU A 166 20.68 -17.30 0.05
N ARG A 167 19.69 -17.49 0.93
CA ARG A 167 19.37 -18.79 1.51
C ARG A 167 19.07 -19.82 0.42
N ASP A 168 18.20 -19.47 -0.52
CA ASP A 168 17.77 -20.38 -1.57
C ASP A 168 18.93 -20.75 -2.49
N GLU A 169 19.79 -19.79 -2.82
CA GLU A 169 21.01 -20.05 -3.60
C GLU A 169 22.05 -20.89 -2.84
N TYR A 170 22.22 -20.67 -1.53
CA TYR A 170 23.09 -21.54 -0.74
C TYR A 170 22.57 -22.98 -0.66
N ARG A 171 21.27 -23.16 -0.46
CA ARG A 171 20.63 -24.48 -0.42
C ARG A 171 20.68 -25.18 -1.78
N SER A 172 20.59 -24.43 -2.88
CA SER A 172 20.75 -25.00 -4.23
C SER A 172 22.16 -25.58 -4.44
N ARG A 173 23.19 -24.94 -3.86
CA ARG A 173 24.59 -25.39 -3.93
C ARG A 173 24.98 -26.42 -2.86
N MET A 174 24.22 -26.51 -1.77
CA MET A 174 24.48 -27.42 -0.64
C MET A 174 23.21 -28.24 -0.34
N PRO A 175 22.91 -29.28 -1.14
CA PRO A 175 21.70 -30.07 -0.99
C PRO A 175 21.63 -30.83 0.34
N ASP A 176 22.78 -31.13 0.95
CA ASP A 176 22.88 -31.83 2.25
C ASP A 176 22.89 -30.86 3.45
N TYR A 177 22.59 -29.58 3.24
CA TYR A 177 22.57 -28.59 4.33
C TYR A 177 21.33 -28.76 5.20
N GLU A 178 21.55 -29.14 6.47
CA GLU A 178 20.49 -29.16 7.47
C GLU A 178 20.51 -27.89 8.34
N PRO A 179 19.37 -27.18 8.43
CA PRO A 179 19.24 -26.06 9.36
C PRO A 179 19.26 -26.54 10.82
N LEU A 180 19.86 -25.77 11.72
CA LEU A 180 19.89 -26.07 13.17
C LEU A 180 18.49 -26.08 13.80
N ASP A 181 17.59 -25.24 13.29
CA ASP A 181 16.22 -25.12 13.74
C ASP A 181 15.27 -25.41 12.58
N GLN A 182 14.29 -26.29 12.80
CA GLN A 182 13.27 -26.65 11.81
C GLN A 182 12.36 -25.46 11.45
N HIS A 183 12.27 -24.45 12.32
CA HIS A 183 11.44 -23.27 12.10
C HIS A 183 12.19 -22.10 11.46
N ILE A 184 13.47 -22.29 11.05
CA ILE A 184 14.27 -21.20 10.51
C ILE A 184 13.62 -20.55 9.27
N ASP A 185 12.93 -21.33 8.44
CA ASP A 185 12.34 -20.84 7.20
C ASP A 185 11.28 -19.75 7.44
N MET A 186 10.48 -19.91 8.50
CA MET A 186 9.50 -18.90 8.91
C MET A 186 10.17 -17.60 9.36
N LEU A 187 11.36 -17.71 9.97
CA LEU A 187 12.10 -16.55 10.48
C LEU A 187 12.71 -15.70 9.37
N TYR A 188 12.96 -16.26 8.18
CA TYR A 188 13.38 -15.47 7.02
C TYR A 188 12.27 -14.53 6.54
N GLU A 189 11.02 -15.00 6.57
CA GLU A 189 9.86 -14.25 6.10
C GLU A 189 9.33 -13.26 7.15
N HIS A 190 9.18 -13.73 8.38
CA HIS A 190 8.49 -13.02 9.46
C HIS A 190 9.19 -13.17 10.82
N PRO A 191 10.41 -12.64 10.98
CA PRO A 191 11.05 -12.60 12.29
C PRO A 191 10.29 -11.64 13.23
N THR A 192 9.91 -12.13 14.42
CA THR A 192 9.06 -11.38 15.37
C THR A 192 9.85 -10.51 16.34
N ASN A 193 11.13 -10.82 16.56
CA ASN A 193 11.98 -10.15 17.54
C ASN A 193 13.47 -10.23 17.14
N TYR A 194 14.33 -9.65 17.97
CA TYR A 194 15.77 -9.63 17.75
C TYR A 194 16.42 -11.03 17.75
N PHE A 195 15.85 -12.02 18.43
CA PHE A 195 16.30 -13.41 18.32
C PHE A 195 16.04 -13.95 16.92
N GLY A 196 14.87 -13.64 16.33
CA GLY A 196 14.54 -14.01 14.96
C GLY A 196 15.52 -13.43 13.93
N TYR A 197 15.82 -12.12 14.02
CA TYR A 197 16.80 -11.51 13.12
C TYR A 197 18.20 -12.11 13.29
N SER A 198 18.59 -12.40 14.54
CA SER A 198 19.89 -13.01 14.83
C SER A 198 19.97 -14.45 14.30
N ALA A 199 18.90 -15.23 14.42
CA ALA A 199 18.83 -16.58 13.87
C ALA A 199 18.99 -16.59 12.34
N VAL A 200 18.34 -15.66 11.63
CA VAL A 200 18.53 -15.48 10.17
C VAL A 200 20.00 -15.15 9.84
N ALA A 201 20.61 -14.23 10.60
CA ALA A 201 22.00 -13.86 10.40
C ALA A 201 22.95 -15.03 10.68
N ASP A 202 22.70 -15.82 11.73
CA ASP A 202 23.53 -16.96 12.11
C ASP A 202 23.42 -18.12 11.10
N ASP A 203 22.22 -18.36 10.55
CA ASP A 203 22.02 -19.37 9.50
C ASP A 203 22.70 -18.97 8.18
N LEU A 204 22.57 -17.70 7.77
CA LEU A 204 23.30 -17.16 6.60
C LEU A 204 24.82 -17.21 6.81
N GLU A 205 25.32 -16.85 7.98
CA GLU A 205 26.74 -16.93 8.28
C GLU A 205 27.25 -18.37 8.25
N ARG A 206 26.45 -19.32 8.76
CA ARG A 206 26.80 -20.74 8.73
C ARG A 206 26.87 -21.24 7.29
N MET A 207 25.87 -20.97 6.46
CA MET A 207 25.89 -21.33 5.04
C MET A 207 27.10 -20.74 4.32
N ALA A 208 27.37 -19.45 4.52
CA ALA A 208 28.49 -18.75 3.91
C ALA A 208 29.87 -19.34 4.31
N LYS A 209 30.01 -19.82 5.55
CA LYS A 209 31.24 -20.47 6.04
C LYS A 209 31.37 -21.94 5.63
N THR A 210 30.24 -22.61 5.37
CA THR A 210 30.20 -24.05 5.03
C THR A 210 30.42 -24.28 3.54
N LEU A 211 30.01 -23.34 2.69
CA LEU A 211 30.22 -23.43 1.25
C LEU A 211 31.73 -23.53 0.96
N LYS A 212 32.15 -24.68 0.43
CA LYS A 212 33.54 -24.94 0.03
C LYS A 212 33.90 -23.99 -1.12
N GLN A 213 35.11 -23.45 -1.08
CA GLN A 213 35.65 -22.58 -2.12
C GLN A 213 35.79 -23.32 -3.45
#